data_AF-A0A425DG68-F1
#
_entry.id   AF-A0A425DG68-F1
#
_cell.length_a   1.000
_cell.length_b   1.000
_cell.length_c   1.000
_cell.angle_alpha   90.00
_cell.angle_beta   90.00
_cell.angle_gamma   90.00
#
_symmetry.space_group_name_H-M   'P 1'
#
loop_
_entity.id
_entity.type
_entity.pdbx_description
1 polymer ?
#
loop_
_entity_poly.entity_id
_entity_poly.type
_entity_poly.pdbx_seq_one_letter_code
_entity_poly.pdbx_strand_id
1 'polypeptide(L)'
;MREYQKYLGQINTLQCNGSRPFAMPASACVDQFSKRWIALFDFNRDHNSITNDECVAWCKSAFEEDPQDLGVFKQSLQRAIRFDTEILVEARKKKEEWDVSSVLTNECPWRMSSG
;
A
#
# COMPACT_ATOMS: atom_id res chain seq x y z
N MET A 1 23.22 -1.83 41.69
CA MET A 1 22.69 -0.43 41.61
C MET A 1 23.56 0.51 40.79
N ARG A 2 24.90 0.50 40.89
CA ARG A 2 25.79 1.43 40.17
C ARG A 2 25.76 1.28 38.64
N GLU A 3 25.75 0.05 38.14
CA GLU A 3 25.68 -0.22 36.69
C GLU A 3 24.33 0.18 36.07
N TYR A 4 23.24 0.03 36.83
CA TYR A 4 21.90 0.47 36.40
C TYR A 4 21.82 1.99 36.25
N GLN A 5 22.45 2.74 37.18
CA GLN A 5 22.56 4.19 37.10
C GLN A 5 23.43 4.64 35.91
N LYS A 6 24.48 3.89 35.60
CA LYS A 6 25.34 4.14 34.43
C LYS A 6 24.59 3.91 33.12
N TYR A 7 23.82 2.83 33.03
CA TYR A 7 22.95 2.53 31.89
C TYR A 7 21.86 3.59 31.70
N LEU A 8 21.21 4.03 32.78
CA LEU A 8 20.24 5.13 32.73
C LEU A 8 20.88 6.44 32.28
N GLY A 9 22.08 6.76 32.75
CA GLY A 9 22.84 7.92 32.29
C GLY A 9 23.10 7.87 30.78
N GLN A 10 23.50 6.71 30.26
CA GLN A 10 23.74 6.51 28.83
C GLN A 10 22.47 6.69 27.99
N ILE A 11 21.34 6.13 28.42
CA ILE A 11 20.06 6.32 27.71
C ILE A 11 19.65 7.80 27.72
N ASN A 12 19.76 8.45 28.88
CA ASN A 12 19.35 9.83 29.02
C ASN A 12 20.26 10.79 28.22
N THR A 13 21.55 10.44 28.02
CA THR A 13 22.45 11.18 27.12
C THR A 13 22.12 10.98 25.63
N LEU A 14 21.55 9.84 25.25
CA LEU A 14 21.12 9.57 23.87
C LEU A 14 19.76 10.20 23.56
N GLN A 15 18.94 10.44 24.58
CA GLN A 15 17.72 11.22 24.46
C GLN A 15 18.07 12.71 24.46
N CYS A 16 18.42 13.25 23.29
CA CYS A 16 18.46 14.70 23.10
C CYS A 16 17.10 15.31 23.48
N ASN A 17 17.10 16.29 24.38
CA ASN A 17 15.95 17.03 24.90
C ASN A 17 15.21 17.85 23.83
N GLY A 18 14.65 17.19 22.82
CA GLY A 18 13.83 17.82 21.77
C GLY A 18 13.98 17.22 20.36
N SER A 19 14.93 16.31 20.12
CA SER A 19 15.14 15.72 18.81
C SER A 19 15.21 14.20 18.95
N ARG A 20 14.21 13.49 18.40
CA ARG A 20 14.29 12.05 18.15
C ARG A 20 15.48 11.85 17.19
N PRO A 21 16.60 11.24 17.62
CA PRO A 21 17.79 11.10 16.77
C PRO A 21 17.56 10.26 15.51
N PHE A 22 16.42 9.57 15.45
CA PHE A 22 16.00 8.69 14.37
C PHE A 22 14.72 9.18 13.66
N ALA A 23 14.26 10.42 13.92
CA ALA A 23 13.15 10.98 13.16
C ALA A 23 13.65 11.35 11.76
N MET A 24 13.37 10.48 10.81
CA MET A 24 13.56 10.74 9.39
C MET A 24 12.76 12.00 9.01
N PRO A 25 13.38 13.02 8.39
CA PRO A 25 12.64 14.17 7.92
C PRO A 25 11.62 13.72 6.86
N ALA A 26 10.42 14.31 6.85
CA ALA A 26 9.36 13.94 5.92
C ALA A 26 9.81 14.08 4.47
N SER A 27 10.67 15.06 4.19
CA SER A 27 11.30 15.17 2.89
C SER A 27 12.09 13.90 2.55
N ALA A 28 12.91 13.34 3.44
CA ALA A 28 13.66 12.11 3.15
C ALA A 28 12.79 10.86 2.92
N CYS A 29 11.52 10.87 3.33
CA CYS A 29 10.57 9.78 3.07
C CYS A 29 10.00 9.76 1.64
N VAL A 30 10.16 10.86 0.89
CA VAL A 30 9.64 10.99 -0.49
C VAL A 30 10.78 10.78 -1.49
N ASP A 31 10.54 9.96 -2.52
CA ASP A 31 11.50 9.71 -3.59
C ASP A 31 11.88 11.01 -4.34
N GLN A 32 13.11 11.08 -4.86
CA GLN A 32 13.64 12.24 -5.56
C GLN A 32 12.78 12.64 -6.77
N PHE A 33 12.21 11.68 -7.48
CA PHE A 33 11.31 11.95 -8.59
C PHE A 33 10.02 12.59 -8.08
N SER A 34 9.33 11.93 -7.14
CA SER A 34 8.10 12.45 -6.55
C SER A 34 8.27 13.85 -5.95
N LYS A 35 9.40 14.12 -5.28
CA LYS A 35 9.74 15.47 -4.79
C LYS A 35 9.76 16.53 -5.88
N ARG A 36 10.36 16.22 -7.03
CA ARG A 36 10.44 17.16 -8.17
C ARG A 36 9.05 17.43 -8.75
N TRP A 37 8.20 16.41 -8.81
CA TRP A 37 6.83 16.57 -9.26
C TRP A 37 6.03 17.43 -8.29
N ILE A 38 6.06 17.13 -7.00
CA ILE A 38 5.39 17.93 -5.97
C ILE A 38 5.88 19.38 -6.00
N ALA A 39 7.19 19.58 -6.13
CA ALA A 39 7.78 20.93 -6.23
C ALA A 39 7.26 21.73 -7.42
N LEU A 40 7.15 21.08 -8.58
CA LEU A 40 6.72 21.73 -9.80
C LEU A 40 5.21 21.96 -9.83
N PHE A 41 4.41 20.97 -9.45
CA PHE A 41 2.95 21.00 -9.60
C PHE A 41 2.23 21.66 -8.42
N ASP A 42 2.65 21.40 -7.18
CA ASP A 42 1.96 21.94 -5.99
C ASP A 42 2.58 23.26 -5.52
N PHE A 43 3.92 23.37 -5.58
CA PHE A 43 4.63 24.55 -5.07
C PHE A 43 5.10 25.53 -6.16
N ASN A 44 5.11 25.11 -7.43
CA ASN A 44 5.65 25.84 -8.58
C ASN A 44 7.06 26.44 -8.33
N ARG A 45 7.93 25.65 -7.69
CA ARG A 45 9.30 26.02 -7.28
C ARG A 45 10.29 24.89 -7.53
N ASP A 46 11.58 25.17 -7.36
CA ASP A 46 12.60 24.12 -7.42
C ASP A 46 12.55 23.21 -6.19
N HIS A 47 12.80 21.91 -6.39
CA HIS A 47 12.79 20.89 -5.35
C HIS A 47 13.75 21.14 -4.18
N ASN A 48 14.86 21.87 -4.38
CA ASN A 48 15.80 22.19 -3.31
C ASN A 48 15.33 23.33 -2.41
N SER A 49 14.30 24.08 -2.83
CA SER A 49 13.75 25.20 -2.07
C SER A 49 12.63 24.81 -1.10
N ILE A 50 12.17 23.56 -1.14
CA ILE A 50 11.12 23.04 -0.26
C ILE A 50 11.72 22.70 1.09
N THR A 51 11.22 23.36 2.13
CA THR A 51 11.60 23.07 3.52
C THR A 51 10.93 21.80 4.03
N ASN A 52 11.53 21.18 5.06
CA ASN A 52 10.93 20.00 5.67
C ASN A 52 9.55 20.29 6.27
N ASP A 53 9.33 21.50 6.80
CA ASP A 53 8.04 21.90 7.38
C ASP A 53 6.94 22.05 6.32
N GLU A 54 7.27 22.61 5.15
CA GLU A 54 6.34 22.65 4.00
C GLU A 54 6.01 21.23 3.52
N CYS A 55 6.99 20.32 3.49
CA CYS A 55 6.76 18.92 3.15
C CYS A 55 5.85 18.23 4.18
N VAL A 56 6.04 18.49 5.47
CA VAL A 56 5.18 17.99 6.54
C VAL A 56 3.76 18.55 6.41
N ALA A 57 3.61 19.85 6.11
CA ALA A 57 2.31 20.49 5.92
C ALA A 57 1.57 19.90 4.71
N TRP A 58 2.25 19.75 3.57
CA TRP A 58 1.70 19.13 2.37
C TRP A 58 1.29 17.68 2.59
N CYS A 59 2.13 16.89 3.28
CA CYS A 59 1.75 15.53 3.64
C CYS A 59 0.49 15.53 4.51
N LYS A 60 0.39 16.41 5.51
CA LYS A 60 -0.80 16.48 6.38
C LYS A 60 -2.05 16.89 5.62
N SER A 61 -1.97 17.88 4.72
CA SER A 61 -3.11 18.28 3.90
C SER A 61 -3.57 17.18 2.94
N ALA A 62 -2.65 16.33 2.44
CA ALA A 62 -3.01 15.18 1.63
C ALA A 62 -3.79 14.10 2.42
N PHE A 63 -3.70 14.11 3.75
CA PHE A 63 -4.44 13.20 4.65
C PHE A 63 -5.62 13.87 5.37
N GLU A 64 -5.85 15.17 5.18
CA GLU A 64 -7.12 15.82 5.55
C GLU A 64 -8.18 15.37 4.55
N GLU A 65 -8.64 14.13 4.76
CA GLU A 65 -9.72 13.53 4.01
C GLU A 65 -11.03 14.21 4.40
N ASP A 66 -11.75 14.77 3.42
CA ASP A 66 -13.15 15.14 3.62
C ASP A 66 -13.91 13.87 4.01
N PRO A 67 -14.57 13.82 5.19
CA PRO A 67 -15.29 12.64 5.65
C PRO A 67 -16.32 12.10 4.64
N GLN A 68 -16.75 12.90 3.65
CA GLN A 68 -17.56 12.41 2.54
C GLN A 68 -16.80 11.52 1.54
N ASP A 69 -15.55 11.84 1.22
CA ASP A 69 -14.80 11.18 0.14
C ASP A 69 -14.33 9.78 0.54
N LEU A 70 -13.99 9.59 1.82
CA LEU A 70 -13.72 8.27 2.40
C LEU A 70 -14.92 7.34 2.29
N GLY A 71 -16.13 7.89 2.44
CA GLY A 71 -17.39 7.15 2.33
C GLY A 71 -17.64 6.67 0.90
N VAL A 72 -17.41 7.55 -0.08
CA VAL A 72 -17.55 7.24 -1.52
C VAL A 72 -16.51 6.21 -1.94
N PHE A 73 -15.26 6.35 -1.50
CA PHE A 73 -14.19 5.41 -1.79
C PHE A 73 -14.42 4.03 -1.15
N LYS A 74 -14.90 3.97 0.09
CA LYS A 74 -15.29 2.70 0.72
C LYS A 74 -16.42 2.00 -0.05
N GLN A 75 -17.44 2.75 -0.49
CA GLN A 75 -18.53 2.18 -1.28
C GLN A 75 -18.08 1.71 -2.66
N SER A 76 -17.17 2.44 -3.32
CA SER A 76 -16.63 2.05 -4.62
C SER A 76 -15.76 0.80 -4.51
N LEU A 77 -14.91 0.70 -3.47
CA LEU A 77 -14.13 -0.50 -3.17
C LEU A 77 -15.00 -1.70 -2.84
N GLN A 78 -16.03 -1.53 -1.99
CA GLN A 78 -16.98 -2.60 -1.70
C GLN A 78 -17.69 -3.09 -2.96
N ARG A 79 -18.07 -2.18 -3.86
CA ARG A 79 -18.68 -2.54 -5.14
C ARG A 79 -17.69 -3.28 -6.04
N ALA A 80 -16.44 -2.83 -6.15
CA ALA A 80 -15.40 -3.50 -6.93
C ALA A 80 -15.08 -4.91 -6.41
N ILE A 81 -14.93 -5.07 -5.09
CA ILE A 81 -14.72 -6.38 -4.45
C ILE A 81 -15.91 -7.31 -4.71
N ARG A 82 -17.15 -6.80 -4.67
CA ARG A 82 -18.34 -7.60 -5.03
C ARG A 82 -18.31 -8.05 -6.49
N PHE A 83 -17.88 -7.19 -7.43
CA PHE A 83 -17.71 -7.57 -8.83
C PHE A 83 -16.69 -8.70 -8.98
N ASP A 84 -15.55 -8.63 -8.27
CA ASP A 84 -14.53 -9.67 -8.32
C ASP A 84 -15.02 -11.01 -7.73
N THR A 85 -15.87 -10.97 -6.68
CA THR A 85 -16.44 -12.20 -6.12
C THR A 85 -17.41 -12.90 -7.06
N GLU A 86 -18.21 -12.18 -7.86
CA GLU A 86 -19.11 -12.78 -8.86
C GLU A 86 -18.31 -13.46 -9.98
N ILE A 87 -17.23 -12.81 -10.45
CA ILE A 87 -16.34 -13.39 -11.47
C ILE A 87 -15.65 -14.65 -10.92
N LEU A 88 -15.20 -14.64 -9.66
CA LEU A 88 -14.62 -15.82 -9.00
C LEU A 88 -15.64 -16.94 -8.75
N VAL A 89 -16.89 -16.61 -8.47
CA VAL A 89 -17.99 -17.60 -8.30
C VAL A 89 -18.35 -18.24 -9.63
N GLU A 90 -18.52 -17.44 -10.70
CA GLU A 90 -18.78 -17.95 -12.05
C GLU A 90 -17.60 -18.76 -12.60
N ALA A 91 -16.36 -18.33 -12.32
CA ALA A 91 -15.16 -19.09 -12.69
C ALA A 91 -15.08 -20.43 -11.95
N ARG A 92 -15.46 -20.49 -10.66
CA ARG A 92 -15.54 -21.75 -9.90
C ARG A 92 -16.64 -22.67 -10.41
N LYS A 93 -17.82 -22.13 -10.73
CA LYS A 93 -18.93 -22.88 -11.29
C LYS A 93 -18.59 -23.47 -12.66
N LYS A 94 -17.92 -22.69 -13.51
CA LYS A 94 -17.37 -23.18 -14.78
C LYS A 94 -16.34 -24.27 -14.54
N LYS A 95 -15.42 -24.11 -13.58
CA LYS A 95 -14.43 -25.14 -13.24
C LYS A 95 -15.08 -26.46 -12.82
N GLU A 96 -16.12 -26.42 -11.98
CA GLU A 96 -16.90 -27.61 -11.60
C GLU A 96 -17.66 -28.22 -12.80
N GLU A 97 -18.19 -27.41 -13.71
CA GLU A 97 -18.84 -27.87 -14.94
C GLU A 97 -17.88 -28.61 -15.88
N TRP A 98 -16.66 -28.09 -16.06
CA TRP A 98 -15.61 -28.76 -16.84
C TRP A 98 -15.06 -30.02 -16.14
N ASP A 99 -14.93 -30.01 -14.81
CA ASP A 99 -14.53 -31.19 -14.02
C ASP A 99 -15.58 -32.31 -14.09
N VAL A 100 -16.87 -31.99 -13.91
CA VAL A 100 -17.97 -32.97 -13.99
C VAL A 100 -18.11 -33.54 -15.41
N SER A 101 -17.91 -32.71 -16.44
CA SER A 101 -17.91 -33.16 -17.84
C SER A 101 -16.74 -34.10 -18.14
N SER A 102 -15.55 -33.84 -17.56
CA SER A 102 -14.39 -34.73 -17.71
C SER A 102 -14.58 -36.10 -17.05
N VAL A 103 -15.34 -36.18 -15.96
CA VAL A 103 -15.69 -37.44 -15.27
C VAL A 103 -16.79 -38.22 -16.00
N LEU A 104 -17.67 -37.54 -16.75
CA LEU A 104 -18.71 -38.17 -17.57
C LEU A 104 -18.25 -38.54 -18.99
N THR A 105 -17.07 -38.09 -19.43
CA THR A 105 -16.52 -38.35 -20.78
C THR A 105 -15.29 -39.26 -20.78
N ASN A 106 -15.15 -40.15 -19.80
CA ASN A 106 -14.12 -41.21 -19.78
C ASN A 106 -14.22 -42.22 -20.94
N GLU A 107 -15.10 -42.00 -21.92
CA GLU A 107 -15.08 -42.69 -23.21
C GLU A 107 -14.15 -41.92 -24.16
N CYS A 108 -12.85 -42.21 -24.07
CA CYS A 108 -11.81 -41.65 -24.93
C CYS A 108 -12.08 -41.93 -26.43
N PRO A 109 -12.21 -40.90 -27.30
CA PRO A 109 -12.45 -41.11 -28.73
C PRO A 109 -11.23 -41.57 -29.56
N TRP A 110 -10.03 -41.63 -28.98
CA TRP A 110 -8.79 -41.80 -29.76
C TRP A 110 -8.21 -43.23 -29.84
N ARG A 111 -8.99 -44.27 -29.57
CA ARG A 111 -8.55 -45.65 -29.89
C ARG A 111 -8.89 -45.99 -31.34
N MET A 112 -8.16 -45.40 -32.29
CA MET A 112 -8.15 -45.82 -33.70
C MET A 112 -6.96 -46.74 -33.99
N SER A 113 -7.31 -47.94 -34.45
CA SER A 113 -6.55 -48.97 -35.16
C SER A 113 -5.03 -48.85 -35.28
N SER A 114 -4.32 -49.78 -34.64
CA SER A 114 -3.04 -50.29 -35.14
C SER A 114 -3.34 -51.59 -35.89
N GLY A 115 -3.42 -51.50 -37.21
CA GLY A 115 -3.26 -52.64 -38.12
C GLY A 115 -1.80 -52.79 -38.52
#